data_AF-A0A7C3MCB4-F1
#
_entry.id   AF-A0A7C3MCB4-F1
#
_cell.length_a   1.000
_cell.length_b   1.000
_cell.length_c   1.000
_cell.angle_alpha   90.00
_cell.angle_beta   90.00
_cell.angle_gamma   90.00
#
_symmetry.space_group_name_H-M   'P 1'
#
loop_
_entity.id
_entity.type
_entity.pdbx_description
1 polymer ?
#
loop_
_entity_poly.entity_id
_entity_poly.type
_entity_poly.pdbx_seq_one_letter_code
_entity_poly.pdbx_strand_id
1 'polypeptide(L)'
;MNRFTTILFFALLVFAGYKLYRQIEKQVKGVVQHEQQTNTQSQAGRSGLPPQLEASWQQAVKAGPAAMSNWLSAYSGSIHDPCRASLELDYCERVAWMNPTEAKRVFAAVKNRTGTNSPVYPRIKQLEAAFK
;
A
#
# COMPACT_ATOMS: atom_id res chain seq x y z
N MET A 1 21.79 -25.84 -34.46
CA MET A 1 21.24 -24.86 -33.50
C MET A 1 20.07 -24.18 -34.17
N ASN A 2 18.84 -24.62 -33.87
CA ASN A 2 17.70 -24.43 -34.77
C ASN A 2 17.05 -23.07 -34.50
N ARG A 3 17.05 -22.19 -35.50
CA ARG A 3 16.49 -20.82 -35.42
C ARG A 3 15.01 -20.79 -35.01
N PHE A 4 14.29 -21.89 -35.24
CA PHE A 4 12.92 -22.11 -34.79
C PHE A 4 12.77 -22.16 -33.26
N THR A 5 13.76 -22.71 -32.54
CA THR A 5 13.73 -22.81 -31.07
C THR A 5 13.83 -21.43 -30.42
N THR A 6 14.60 -20.52 -31.00
CA THR A 6 14.75 -19.13 -30.52
C THR A 6 13.47 -18.32 -30.69
N ILE A 7 12.79 -18.47 -31.83
CA ILE A 7 11.50 -17.79 -32.10
C ILE A 7 10.43 -18.25 -31.11
N LEU A 8 10.40 -19.55 -30.80
CA LEU A 8 9.45 -20.14 -29.86
C LEU A 8 9.66 -19.60 -28.44
N PHE A 9 10.93 -19.46 -28.01
CA PHE A 9 11.26 -18.85 -26.71
C PHE A 9 10.86 -17.38 -26.63
N PHE A 10 11.11 -16.61 -27.70
CA PHE A 10 10.72 -15.20 -27.77
C PHE A 10 9.20 -15.02 -27.72
N ALA A 11 8.44 -15.84 -28.45
CA ALA A 11 6.99 -15.81 -28.41
C ALA A 11 6.45 -16.12 -26.99
N LEU A 12 7.08 -17.07 -26.29
CA LEU A 12 6.72 -17.44 -24.92
C LEU A 12 7.04 -16.33 -23.92
N LEU A 13 8.18 -15.65 -24.08
CA LEU A 13 8.56 -14.46 -23.29
C LEU A 13 7.58 -13.30 -23.48
N VAL A 14 7.22 -12.98 -24.72
CA VAL A 14 6.25 -11.92 -25.04
C VAL A 14 4.87 -12.27 -24.48
N PHE A 15 4.45 -13.53 -24.58
CA PHE A 15 3.18 -13.99 -24.05
C PHE A 15 3.13 -13.93 -22.52
N ALA A 16 4.21 -14.33 -21.84
CA ALA A 16 4.34 -14.21 -20.39
C ALA A 16 4.30 -12.74 -19.93
N GLY A 17 5.01 -11.86 -20.64
CA GLY A 17 4.97 -10.41 -20.39
C GLY A 17 3.57 -9.82 -20.58
N TYR A 18 2.88 -10.20 -21.65
CA TYR A 18 1.51 -9.77 -21.93
C TYR A 18 0.51 -10.28 -20.88
N LYS A 19 0.65 -11.52 -20.42
CA LYS A 19 -0.21 -12.11 -19.38
C LYS A 19 -0.01 -11.40 -18.04
N LEU A 20 1.24 -11.07 -17.69
CA LEU A 20 1.57 -10.33 -16.47
C LEU A 20 1.03 -8.88 -16.54
N TYR A 21 1.17 -8.22 -17.70
CA TYR A 21 0.65 -6.87 -17.93
C TYR A 21 -0.88 -6.79 -17.74
N ARG A 22 -1.64 -7.74 -18.32
CA ARG A 22 -3.10 -7.79 -18.17
C ARG A 22 -3.57 -8.06 -16.74
N GLN A 23 -2.75 -8.71 -15.92
CA GLN A 23 -3.09 -8.99 -14.53
C GLN A 23 -2.98 -7.73 -13.66
N ILE A 24 -2.02 -6.86 -13.97
CA ILE A 24 -1.82 -5.55 -13.32
C ILE A 24 -2.98 -4.61 -13.69
N GLU A 25 -3.42 -4.59 -14.95
CA GLU A 25 -4.47 -3.69 -15.43
C GLU A 25 -5.84 -3.96 -14.76
N LYS A 26 -6.17 -5.24 -14.49
CA LYS A 26 -7.40 -5.62 -13.79
C LYS A 26 -7.44 -5.15 -12.34
N GLN A 27 -6.30 -5.14 -11.65
CA GLN A 27 -6.19 -4.66 -10.27
C GLN A 27 -6.28 -3.13 -10.20
N VAL A 28 -5.70 -2.41 -11.18
CA VAL A 28 -5.75 -0.94 -11.24
C VAL A 28 -7.19 -0.43 -11.39
N LYS A 29 -8.03 -1.09 -12.21
CA LYS A 29 -9.44 -0.67 -12.38
C LYS A 29 -10.29 -0.86 -11.11
N GLY A 30 -10.01 -1.90 -10.31
CA GLY A 30 -10.71 -2.11 -9.02
C GLY A 30 -10.25 -1.15 -7.91
N VAL A 31 -8.95 -0.83 -7.89
CA VAL A 31 -8.37 0.11 -6.91
C VAL A 31 -8.86 1.54 -7.15
N VAL A 32 -9.00 1.99 -8.40
CA VAL A 32 -9.54 3.33 -8.72
C VAL A 32 -11.01 3.50 -8.27
N GLN A 33 -11.83 2.44 -8.30
CA GLN A 33 -13.21 2.50 -7.83
C GLN A 33 -13.31 2.49 -6.29
N HIS A 34 -12.47 1.71 -5.59
CA HIS A 34 -12.43 1.72 -4.13
C HIS A 34 -11.72 2.96 -3.54
N GLU A 35 -10.78 3.56 -4.28
CA GLU A 35 -10.08 4.79 -3.87
C GLU A 35 -11.01 6.00 -3.84
N GLN A 36 -12.07 6.08 -4.64
CA GLN A 36 -13.00 7.22 -4.61
C GLN A 36 -13.85 7.29 -3.33
N GLN A 37 -14.22 6.14 -2.74
CA GLN A 37 -14.95 6.10 -1.47
C GLN A 37 -14.03 6.10 -0.23
N THR A 38 -12.79 5.65 -0.38
CA THR A 38 -11.82 5.58 0.73
C THR A 38 -11.00 6.87 0.88
N ASN A 39 -10.85 7.67 -0.19
CA ASN A 39 -10.06 8.91 -0.19
C ASN A 39 -10.55 9.95 0.84
N THR A 40 -11.86 10.08 1.08
CA THR A 40 -12.36 11.11 2.00
C THR A 40 -11.96 10.83 3.46
N GLN A 41 -11.76 9.57 3.82
CA GLN A 41 -11.42 9.15 5.19
C GLN A 41 -9.92 8.87 5.37
N SER A 42 -9.22 8.44 4.31
CA SER A 42 -7.77 8.21 4.34
C SER A 42 -6.90 9.45 4.16
N GLN A 43 -7.46 10.55 3.67
CA GLN A 43 -6.74 11.83 3.58
C GLN A 43 -6.61 12.58 4.91
N ALA A 44 -7.39 12.20 5.93
CA ALA A 44 -7.28 12.78 7.26
C ALA A 44 -5.91 12.45 7.87
N GLY A 45 -4.99 13.42 7.85
CA GLY A 45 -3.61 13.28 8.33
C GLY A 45 -2.54 13.11 7.26
N ARG A 46 -2.90 13.02 5.96
CA ARG A 46 -1.98 13.08 4.82
C ARG A 46 -1.63 14.50 4.35
N SER A 47 -2.21 15.51 5.00
CA SER A 47 -1.99 16.94 4.73
C SER A 47 -0.52 17.30 4.99
N GLY A 48 0.33 17.14 3.97
CA GLY A 48 1.77 17.39 4.05
C GLY A 48 2.63 16.42 3.27
N LEU A 49 2.08 15.35 2.66
CA LEU A 49 2.88 14.45 1.83
C LEU A 49 3.17 15.10 0.46
N PRO A 50 4.44 15.20 0.04
CA PRO A 50 4.80 15.65 -1.30
C PRO A 50 4.13 14.80 -2.38
N PRO A 51 3.66 15.38 -3.49
CA PRO A 51 2.95 14.65 -4.53
C PRO A 51 3.79 13.53 -5.18
N GLN A 52 5.13 13.67 -5.20
CA GLN A 52 6.03 12.60 -5.62
C GLN A 52 6.02 11.39 -4.67
N LEU A 53 5.97 11.64 -3.35
CA LEU A 53 5.90 10.55 -2.37
C LEU A 53 4.54 9.87 -2.41
N GLU A 54 3.46 10.63 -2.60
CA GLU A 54 2.12 10.08 -2.81
C GLU A 54 2.08 9.15 -4.04
N ALA A 55 2.65 9.58 -5.18
CA ALA A 55 2.71 8.73 -6.37
C ALA A 55 3.52 7.44 -6.14
N SER A 56 4.64 7.53 -5.43
CA SER A 56 5.47 6.36 -5.09
C SER A 56 4.80 5.43 -4.08
N TRP A 57 4.04 5.99 -3.13
CA TRP A 57 3.23 5.23 -2.18
C TRP A 57 2.12 4.48 -2.94
N GLN A 58 1.43 5.15 -3.85
CA GLN A 58 0.41 4.52 -4.68
C GLN A 58 0.97 3.39 -5.56
N GLN A 59 2.22 3.50 -6.02
CA GLN A 59 2.90 2.39 -6.69
C GLN A 59 3.16 1.22 -5.73
N ALA A 60 3.63 1.49 -4.50
CA ALA A 60 3.83 0.47 -3.48
C ALA A 60 2.50 -0.20 -3.07
N VAL A 61 1.43 0.58 -2.93
CA VAL A 61 0.06 0.12 -2.68
C VAL A 61 -0.39 -0.86 -3.76
N LYS A 62 -0.13 -0.53 -5.04
CA LYS A 62 -0.46 -1.38 -6.20
C LYS A 62 0.40 -2.65 -6.27
N ALA A 63 1.64 -2.57 -5.83
CA ALA A 63 2.56 -3.72 -5.79
C ALA A 63 2.26 -4.67 -4.61
N GLY A 64 1.59 -4.19 -3.56
CA GLY A 64 1.07 -4.99 -2.45
C GLY A 64 1.84 -4.85 -1.14
N PRO A 65 1.47 -5.62 -0.11
CA PRO A 65 1.96 -5.45 1.26
C PRO A 65 3.48 -5.43 1.40
N ALA A 66 4.20 -6.35 0.75
CA ALA A 66 5.66 -6.40 0.83
C ALA A 66 6.33 -5.15 0.23
N ALA A 67 5.74 -4.58 -0.82
CA ALA A 67 6.24 -3.33 -1.40
C ALA A 67 5.94 -2.13 -0.49
N MET A 68 4.78 -2.12 0.17
CA MET A 68 4.41 -1.09 1.14
C MET A 68 5.34 -1.09 2.36
N SER A 69 5.68 -2.26 2.91
CA SER A 69 6.64 -2.37 4.03
C SER A 69 8.04 -1.91 3.63
N ASN A 70 8.48 -2.26 2.42
CA ASN A 70 9.77 -1.82 1.89
C ASN A 70 9.79 -0.30 1.70
N TRP A 71 8.71 0.27 1.17
CA TRP A 71 8.56 1.71 1.01
C TRP A 71 8.55 2.43 2.36
N LEU A 72 7.78 1.92 3.33
CA LEU A 72 7.77 2.44 4.69
C LEU A 72 9.16 2.39 5.32
N SER A 73 9.91 1.31 5.12
CA SER A 73 11.28 1.21 5.63
C SER A 73 12.23 2.22 4.96
N ALA A 74 12.05 2.48 3.67
CA ALA A 74 12.88 3.43 2.92
C ALA A 74 12.57 4.90 3.25
N TYR A 75 11.30 5.26 3.50
CA TYR A 75 10.85 6.65 3.65
C TYR A 75 10.38 7.03 5.06
N SER A 76 10.27 6.08 6.01
CA SER A 76 9.82 6.36 7.40
C SER A 76 10.72 7.33 8.17
N GLY A 77 12.00 7.47 7.79
CA GLY A 77 12.90 8.46 8.36
C GLY A 77 12.67 9.89 7.84
N SER A 78 12.10 10.02 6.65
CA SER A 78 11.88 11.32 5.98
C SER A 78 10.45 11.86 6.20
N ILE A 79 9.54 11.03 6.69
CA ILE A 79 8.13 11.38 6.91
C ILE A 79 7.87 11.49 8.41
N HIS A 80 7.46 12.67 8.85
CA HIS A 80 7.04 12.89 10.24
C HIS A 80 5.59 12.48 10.47
N ASP A 81 5.26 12.19 11.73
CA ASP A 81 3.85 12.10 12.16
C ASP A 81 3.20 13.49 12.03
N PRO A 82 1.94 13.61 11.57
CA PRO A 82 0.90 12.57 11.48
C PRO A 82 0.83 11.82 10.13
N CYS A 83 1.54 12.28 9.10
CA CYS A 83 1.54 11.65 7.77
C CYS A 83 2.00 10.19 7.84
N ARG A 84 3.10 9.93 8.55
CA ARG A 84 3.64 8.57 8.69
C ARG A 84 2.63 7.61 9.33
N ALA A 85 2.01 8.03 10.44
CA ALA A 85 0.97 7.24 11.09
C ALA A 85 -0.20 6.92 10.14
N SER A 86 -0.62 7.85 9.28
CA SER A 86 -1.70 7.59 8.31
C SER A 86 -1.34 6.47 7.32
N LEU A 87 -0.10 6.47 6.79
CA LEU A 87 0.38 5.46 5.85
C LEU A 87 0.56 4.09 6.50
N GLU A 88 1.05 4.08 7.75
CA GLU A 88 1.17 2.85 8.54
C GLU A 88 -0.21 2.22 8.80
N LEU A 89 -1.26 3.02 9.02
CA LEU A 89 -2.64 2.52 9.16
C LEU A 89 -3.20 1.96 7.84
N ASP A 90 -2.96 2.63 6.70
CA ASP A 90 -3.32 2.11 5.37
C ASP A 90 -2.66 0.76 5.09
N TYR A 91 -1.40 0.62 5.50
CA TYR A 91 -0.68 -0.65 5.42
C TYR A 91 -1.31 -1.72 6.33
N CYS A 92 -1.67 -1.37 7.56
CA CYS A 92 -2.32 -2.29 8.49
C CYS A 92 -3.62 -2.85 7.92
N GLU A 93 -4.49 -2.01 7.36
CA GLU A 93 -5.76 -2.44 6.73
C GLU A 93 -5.53 -3.47 5.62
N ARG A 94 -4.48 -3.28 4.81
CA ARG A 94 -4.14 -4.19 3.70
C ARG A 94 -3.47 -5.47 4.17
N VAL A 95 -2.58 -5.38 5.16
CA VAL A 95 -1.92 -6.55 5.75
C VAL A 95 -2.84 -7.37 6.61
N ALA A 96 -3.87 -6.80 7.22
CA ALA A 96 -4.79 -7.51 8.12
C ALA A 96 -5.31 -8.82 7.52
N TRP A 97 -5.61 -8.81 6.21
CA TRP A 97 -6.11 -9.97 5.47
C TRP A 97 -5.06 -11.04 5.21
N MET A 98 -3.78 -10.67 5.12
CA MET A 98 -2.69 -11.58 4.73
C MET A 98 -1.85 -12.03 5.94
N ASN A 99 -1.57 -11.13 6.88
CA ASN A 99 -0.81 -11.37 8.10
C ASN A 99 -1.37 -10.52 9.26
N PRO A 100 -2.42 -11.00 9.95
CA PRO A 100 -3.08 -10.24 11.02
C PRO A 100 -2.15 -9.96 12.21
N THR A 101 -1.18 -10.83 12.48
CA THR A 101 -0.18 -10.63 13.55
C THR A 101 0.68 -9.40 13.27
N GLU A 102 1.13 -9.25 12.02
CA GLU A 102 1.92 -8.09 11.61
C GLU A 102 1.10 -6.80 11.60
N ALA A 103 -0.15 -6.86 11.14
CA ALA A 103 -1.07 -5.71 11.23
C ALA A 103 -1.26 -5.25 12.68
N LYS A 104 -1.51 -6.18 13.62
CA LYS A 104 -1.66 -5.85 15.05
C LYS A 104 -0.38 -5.23 15.62
N ARG A 105 0.80 -5.74 15.25
CA ARG A 105 2.10 -5.19 15.67
C ARG A 105 2.29 -3.75 15.20
N VAL A 106 2.04 -3.48 13.91
CA VAL A 106 2.20 -2.13 13.34
C VAL A 106 1.13 -1.19 13.90
N PHE A 107 -0.12 -1.63 14.01
CA PHE A 107 -1.20 -0.85 14.61
C PHE A 107 -0.88 -0.44 16.06
N ALA A 108 -0.38 -1.36 16.87
CA ALA A 108 0.03 -1.05 18.25
C ALA A 108 1.18 -0.03 18.29
N ALA A 109 2.17 -0.15 17.40
CA ALA A 109 3.26 0.82 17.30
C ALA A 109 2.77 2.22 16.91
N VAL A 110 1.87 2.32 15.93
CA VAL A 110 1.23 3.58 15.53
C VAL A 110 0.42 4.18 16.68
N LYS A 111 -0.42 3.36 17.33
CA LYS A 111 -1.27 3.79 18.45
C LYS A 111 -0.46 4.33 19.62
N ASN A 112 0.64 3.67 19.98
CA ASN A 112 1.49 4.10 21.09
C ASN A 112 2.22 5.41 20.78
N ARG A 113 2.58 5.66 19.51
CA ARG A 113 3.27 6.88 19.07
C ARG A 113 2.30 8.05 18.85
N THR A 114 1.05 7.75 18.51
CA THR A 114 0.07 8.76 18.12
C THR A 114 -0.79 9.19 19.30
N GLY A 115 -0.63 10.43 19.73
CA GLY A 115 -1.48 11.02 20.76
C GLY A 115 -2.94 11.22 20.32
N THR A 116 -3.84 11.34 21.29
CA THR A 116 -5.29 11.57 21.10
C THR A 116 -5.63 12.87 20.36
N ASN A 117 -4.73 13.85 20.35
CA ASN A 117 -4.90 15.12 19.65
C ASN A 117 -4.49 15.07 18.17
N SER A 118 -4.06 13.91 17.67
CA SER A 118 -3.59 13.77 16.30
C SER A 118 -4.75 13.70 15.30
N PRO A 119 -4.65 14.30 14.10
CA PRO A 119 -5.70 14.22 13.08
C PRO A 119 -5.98 12.79 12.59
N VAL A 120 -5.05 11.84 12.80
CA VAL A 120 -5.23 10.41 12.47
C VAL A 120 -5.91 9.62 13.59
N TYR A 121 -6.11 10.19 14.78
CA TYR A 121 -6.69 9.49 15.94
C TYR A 121 -8.09 8.90 15.70
N PRO A 122 -9.03 9.58 15.00
CA PRO A 122 -10.33 9.00 14.69
C PRO A 122 -10.21 7.69 13.90
N ARG A 123 -9.24 7.60 12.99
CA ARG A 123 -8.99 6.42 12.16
C ARG A 123 -8.41 5.26 12.97
N ILE A 124 -7.54 5.56 13.94
CA ILE A 124 -7.06 4.57 14.92
C ILE A 124 -8.24 3.97 15.69
N LYS A 125 -9.21 4.78 16.13
CA LYS A 125 -10.39 4.29 16.86
C LYS A 125 -11.30 3.42 16.00
N GLN A 126 -11.44 3.74 14.71
CA GLN A 126 -12.20 2.89 13.78
C GLN A 126 -11.52 1.53 13.61
N LEU A 127 -10.21 1.52 13.44
CA LEU A 127 -9.43 0.29 13.27
C LEU A 127 -9.28 -0.52 14.56
N GLU A 128 -9.33 0.13 15.72
CA GLU A 128 -9.32 -0.53 17.03
C GLU A 128 -10.45 -1.56 17.16
N ALA A 129 -11.62 -1.31 16.56
CA ALA A 129 -12.73 -2.27 16.53
C ALA A 129 -12.42 -3.50 15.66
N ALA A 130 -11.66 -3.34 14.57
CA ALA A 130 -11.30 -4.41 13.65
C ALA A 130 -10.15 -5.30 14.16
N PHE A 131 -9.28 -4.76 15.02
CA PHE A 131 -8.08 -5.45 15.52
C PHE A 131 -8.19 -5.96 16.96
N LYS A 132 -9.39 -5.88 17.56
CA LYS A 132 -9.66 -6.36 18.93
C LYS A 132 -9.39 -7.87 19.08
#